data_AF-A0A1H9S5R6-F1
#
_entry.id   AF-A0A1H9S5R6-F1
#
_cell.length_a   1.000
_cell.length_b   1.000
_cell.length_c   1.000
_cell.angle_alpha   90.00
_cell.angle_beta   90.00
_cell.angle_gamma   90.00
#
_symmetry.space_group_name_H-M   'P 1'
#
loop_
_entity.id
_entity.type
_entity.pdbx_description
1 polymer ?
#
loop_
_entity_poly.entity_id
_entity_poly.type
_entity_poly.pdbx_seq_one_letter_code
_entity_poly.pdbx_strand_id
1 'polypeptide(L)'
;MRVRMIGTTGYLLVALAIAFPAAAIPYNAWFSQGDSGRFDQLVGWANVMALPVGAIGLLILIFEKASKQYQRPDLVDADVSRLAAQASRTYKRSLAQLLAVEGPEFRSISLQVKQTSPVDRRSGKLLGRDELVAHMIGAPTTCLAIQGVPGSGKTVLAMECAQVLNDLHRETGQIAVVLSIAGWNPNVAQFDAWVAGDAAAAMNVDASVASSLLRDHRLILILDGLDEIDGELTKGQAKLAVRGIADYVAQTPRVRILITCRSGGVYLNLLRRLPEVQIMSIENPDPGLMLEFLETHLVDGADRRNWSQIAEAIRSGNEALLGVLKTPWQMTSAVAYYRGGGDPGELLPSPGSASHGGESRRQHQGRVRDLLTGNFISYRVASSSRDDKSALRDLRRLASLAALLVERRRGKMFGGEIYLPQWWRMLGESKIRRRHAWLTFAAVHYPWVVSYLDLGPIKEGGLSGIWLVIAVMANQFTIYYLSVLGSRFS
;
A
#
# COMPACT_ATOMS: atom_id res chain seq x y z
N MET A 1 -36.28 -15.55 -12.20
CA MET A 1 -36.61 -17.00 -12.26
C MET A 1 -36.33 -17.64 -13.63
N ARG A 2 -36.44 -16.94 -14.78
CA ARG A 2 -36.20 -17.51 -16.13
C ARG A 2 -34.74 -17.80 -16.52
N VAL A 3 -33.74 -17.19 -15.87
CA VAL A 3 -32.32 -17.37 -16.24
C VAL A 3 -31.72 -18.66 -15.65
N ARG A 4 -32.32 -19.22 -14.58
CA ARG A 4 -31.80 -20.43 -13.91
C ARG A 4 -32.13 -21.73 -14.66
N MET A 5 -33.22 -21.78 -15.43
CA MET A 5 -33.61 -22.99 -16.19
C MET A 5 -32.71 -23.25 -17.40
N ILE A 6 -32.17 -22.20 -18.05
CA ILE A 6 -31.35 -22.34 -19.27
C ILE A 6 -30.01 -23.01 -18.97
N GLY A 7 -29.43 -22.76 -17.78
CA GLY A 7 -28.18 -23.38 -17.36
C GLY A 7 -28.31 -24.90 -17.18
N THR A 8 -29.30 -25.35 -16.41
CA THR A 8 -29.49 -26.79 -16.11
C THR A 8 -29.77 -27.64 -17.35
N THR A 9 -30.58 -27.15 -18.29
CA THR A 9 -30.88 -27.90 -19.52
C THR A 9 -29.68 -27.95 -20.47
N GLY A 10 -28.89 -26.87 -20.53
CA GLY A 10 -27.63 -26.84 -21.29
C GLY A 10 -26.57 -27.79 -20.73
N TYR A 11 -26.39 -27.83 -19.40
CA TYR A 11 -25.46 -28.76 -18.75
C TYR A 11 -25.87 -30.22 -18.93
N LEU A 12 -27.16 -30.53 -18.94
CA LEU A 12 -27.66 -31.90 -19.13
C LEU A 12 -27.43 -32.40 -20.57
N LEU A 13 -27.62 -31.52 -21.57
CA LEU A 13 -27.35 -31.83 -22.97
C LEU A 13 -25.85 -32.03 -23.24
N VAL A 14 -24.99 -31.20 -22.65
CA VAL A 14 -23.53 -31.36 -22.75
C VAL A 14 -23.08 -32.64 -22.03
N ALA A 15 -23.61 -32.93 -20.84
CA ALA A 15 -23.30 -34.17 -20.12
C ALA A 15 -23.71 -35.41 -20.92
N LEU A 16 -24.90 -35.41 -21.55
CA LEU A 16 -25.36 -36.49 -22.43
C LEU A 16 -24.48 -36.62 -23.69
N ALA A 17 -24.09 -35.50 -24.31
CA ALA A 17 -23.24 -35.49 -25.50
C ALA A 17 -21.81 -36.01 -25.22
N ILE A 18 -21.31 -35.87 -23.99
CA ILE A 18 -20.01 -36.40 -23.55
C ILE A 18 -20.14 -37.87 -23.10
N ALA A 19 -21.20 -38.21 -22.36
CA ALA A 19 -21.43 -39.55 -21.83
C ALA A 19 -21.70 -40.58 -22.94
N PHE A 20 -22.39 -40.18 -24.02
CA PHE A 20 -22.74 -41.07 -25.13
C PHE A 20 -21.50 -41.66 -25.83
N PRO A 21 -20.53 -40.89 -26.34
CA PRO A 21 -19.30 -41.45 -26.92
C PRO A 21 -18.43 -42.16 -25.87
N ALA A 22 -18.34 -41.65 -24.64
CA ALA A 22 -17.55 -42.28 -23.58
C ALA A 22 -18.05 -43.68 -23.19
N ALA A 23 -19.36 -43.96 -23.32
CA ALA A 23 -19.94 -45.28 -23.07
C ALA A 23 -20.05 -46.14 -24.35
N ALA A 24 -20.41 -45.54 -25.49
CA ALA A 24 -20.64 -46.25 -26.74
C ALA A 24 -19.33 -46.78 -27.39
N ILE A 25 -18.21 -46.07 -27.21
CA ILE A 25 -16.91 -46.47 -27.79
C ILE A 25 -16.35 -47.73 -27.09
N PRO A 26 -16.23 -47.80 -25.74
CA PRO A 26 -15.81 -49.04 -25.09
C PRO A 26 -16.79 -50.20 -25.30
N TYR A 27 -18.09 -49.91 -25.31
CA TYR A 27 -19.13 -50.93 -25.54
C TYR A 27 -19.01 -51.56 -26.94
N ASN A 28 -18.87 -50.75 -27.99
CA ASN A 28 -18.69 -51.26 -29.35
C ASN A 28 -17.31 -51.90 -29.58
N ALA A 29 -16.25 -51.35 -28.97
CA ALA A 29 -14.90 -51.92 -29.05
C ALA A 29 -14.80 -53.31 -28.40
N TRP A 30 -15.55 -53.54 -27.32
CA TRP A 30 -15.65 -54.84 -26.64
C TRP A 30 -16.31 -55.91 -27.51
N PHE A 31 -17.31 -55.53 -28.32
CA PHE A 31 -18.01 -56.45 -29.22
C PHE A 31 -17.28 -56.71 -30.56
N SER A 32 -16.27 -55.91 -30.90
CA SER A 32 -15.51 -56.02 -32.15
C SER A 32 -14.15 -56.73 -32.03
N GLN A 33 -13.93 -57.52 -30.97
CA GLN A 33 -12.64 -58.18 -30.66
C GLN A 33 -12.06 -59.10 -31.77
N GLY A 34 -12.84 -59.44 -32.81
CA GLY A 34 -12.42 -60.32 -33.91
C GLY A 34 -12.00 -59.63 -35.22
N ASP A 35 -12.08 -58.30 -35.34
CA ASP A 35 -11.82 -57.57 -36.59
C ASP A 35 -10.97 -56.32 -36.32
N SER A 36 -9.66 -56.43 -36.54
CA SER A 36 -8.68 -55.39 -36.25
C SER A 36 -8.91 -54.09 -37.04
N GLY A 37 -9.45 -54.18 -38.27
CA GLY A 37 -9.72 -53.01 -39.10
C GLY A 37 -10.87 -52.15 -38.58
N ARG A 38 -11.89 -52.78 -37.98
CA ARG A 38 -13.02 -52.06 -37.35
C ARG A 38 -12.64 -51.43 -36.02
N PHE A 39 -11.78 -52.08 -35.24
CA PHE A 39 -11.28 -51.54 -33.98
C PHE A 39 -10.47 -50.25 -34.22
N ASP A 40 -9.54 -50.26 -35.18
CA ASP A 40 -8.71 -49.09 -35.49
C ASP A 40 -9.53 -47.90 -36.01
N GLN A 41 -10.59 -48.15 -36.80
CA GLN A 41 -11.52 -47.09 -37.20
C GLN A 41 -12.27 -46.48 -36.01
N LEU A 42 -12.75 -47.30 -35.07
CA LEU A 42 -13.46 -46.82 -33.88
C LEU A 42 -12.55 -46.01 -32.95
N VAL A 43 -11.29 -46.43 -32.78
CA VAL A 43 -10.27 -45.67 -32.03
C VAL A 43 -9.92 -44.36 -32.75
N GLY A 44 -9.85 -44.37 -34.08
CA GLY A 44 -9.67 -43.16 -34.89
C GLY A 44 -10.78 -42.14 -34.70
N TRP A 45 -12.05 -42.58 -34.73
CA TRP A 45 -13.20 -41.71 -34.47
C TRP A 45 -13.23 -41.19 -33.02
N ALA A 46 -12.78 -41.98 -32.05
CA ALA A 46 -12.66 -41.54 -30.66
C ALA A 46 -11.69 -40.35 -30.50
N ASN A 47 -10.53 -40.41 -31.16
CA ASN A 47 -9.56 -39.32 -31.14
C ASN A 47 -10.08 -38.06 -31.85
N VAL A 48 -10.79 -38.21 -32.97
CA VAL A 48 -11.42 -37.08 -33.68
C VAL A 48 -12.51 -36.42 -32.82
N MET A 49 -13.27 -37.20 -32.06
CA MET A 49 -14.36 -36.71 -31.20
C MET A 49 -13.87 -36.14 -29.85
N ALA A 50 -12.69 -36.55 -29.38
CA ALA A 50 -12.10 -36.02 -28.13
C ALA A 50 -11.72 -34.53 -28.23
N LEU A 51 -11.30 -34.07 -29.42
CA LEU A 51 -10.90 -32.68 -29.66
C LEU A 51 -12.05 -31.66 -29.50
N PRO A 52 -13.22 -31.85 -30.14
CA PRO A 52 -14.39 -30.98 -29.93
C PRO A 52 -14.87 -30.97 -28.48
N VAL A 53 -14.88 -32.13 -27.81
CA VAL A 53 -15.30 -32.23 -26.41
C VAL A 53 -14.35 -31.47 -25.48
N GLY A 54 -13.03 -31.62 -25.70
CA GLY A 54 -12.02 -30.85 -24.97
C GLY A 54 -12.13 -29.33 -25.22
N ALA A 55 -12.38 -28.92 -26.47
CA ALA A 55 -12.56 -27.52 -26.82
C ALA A 55 -13.83 -26.92 -26.18
N ILE A 56 -14.94 -27.66 -26.16
CA ILE A 56 -16.19 -27.24 -25.50
C ILE A 56 -15.99 -27.15 -23.99
N GLY A 57 -15.30 -28.12 -23.38
CA GLY A 57 -14.96 -28.09 -21.96
C GLY A 57 -14.12 -26.86 -21.59
N LEU A 58 -13.11 -26.53 -22.41
CA LEU A 58 -12.29 -25.33 -22.22
C LEU A 58 -13.12 -24.04 -22.37
N LEU A 59 -14.01 -23.97 -23.36
CA LEU A 59 -14.91 -22.83 -23.56
C LEU A 59 -15.87 -22.64 -22.38
N ILE A 60 -16.42 -23.71 -21.82
CA ILE A 60 -17.27 -23.66 -20.62
C ILE A 60 -16.45 -23.11 -19.44
N LEU A 61 -15.22 -23.56 -19.26
CA LEU A 61 -14.35 -23.13 -18.16
C LEU A 61 -13.96 -21.64 -18.28
N ILE A 62 -13.70 -21.18 -19.51
CA ILE A 62 -13.48 -19.76 -19.83
C ILE A 62 -14.76 -18.94 -19.54
N PHE A 63 -15.93 -19.45 -19.96
CA PHE A 63 -17.21 -18.77 -19.78
C PHE A 63 -17.65 -18.73 -18.29
N GLU A 64 -17.38 -19.78 -17.53
CA GLU A 64 -17.63 -19.82 -16.08
C GLU A 64 -16.72 -18.83 -15.34
N LYS A 65 -15.45 -18.74 -15.73
CA LYS A 65 -14.51 -17.77 -15.16
C LYS A 65 -14.90 -16.33 -15.53
N ALA A 66 -15.32 -16.09 -16.78
CA ALA A 66 -15.81 -14.79 -17.23
C ALA A 66 -17.12 -14.39 -16.55
N SER A 67 -18.04 -15.34 -16.32
CA SER A 67 -19.33 -15.07 -15.66
C SER A 67 -19.21 -14.88 -14.14
N LYS A 68 -18.31 -15.59 -13.45
CA LYS A 68 -17.98 -15.32 -12.03
C LYS A 68 -17.39 -13.93 -11.84
N GLN A 69 -16.65 -13.42 -12.83
CA GLN A 69 -16.16 -12.05 -12.84
C GLN A 69 -17.25 -11.00 -13.13
N TYR A 70 -18.41 -11.44 -13.66
CA TYR A 70 -19.57 -10.58 -14.00
C TYR A 70 -20.73 -10.67 -13.01
N GLN A 71 -20.71 -11.63 -12.07
CA GLN A 71 -21.69 -11.66 -10.98
C GLN A 71 -21.47 -10.43 -10.09
N ARG A 72 -22.41 -9.49 -10.15
CA ARG A 72 -22.47 -8.34 -9.26
C ARG A 72 -22.51 -8.85 -7.81
N PRO A 73 -21.52 -8.54 -6.97
CA PRO A 73 -21.79 -8.54 -5.54
C PRO A 73 -22.77 -7.39 -5.30
N ASP A 74 -24.05 -7.71 -5.13
CA ASP A 74 -25.05 -6.73 -4.69
C ASP A 74 -24.67 -6.32 -3.25
N LEU A 75 -23.84 -5.29 -3.13
CA LEU A 75 -23.46 -4.70 -1.85
C LEU A 75 -24.64 -3.90 -1.33
N VAL A 76 -25.15 -4.31 -0.18
CA VAL A 76 -26.23 -3.59 0.51
C VAL A 76 -25.63 -2.36 1.20
N ASP A 77 -26.39 -1.29 1.41
CA ASP A 77 -25.91 -0.08 2.09
C ASP A 77 -25.37 -0.36 3.51
N ALA A 78 -25.83 -1.44 4.16
CA ALA A 78 -25.27 -1.92 5.41
C ALA A 78 -23.80 -2.35 5.29
N ASP A 79 -23.41 -2.97 4.17
CA ASP A 79 -22.03 -3.37 3.90
C ASP A 79 -21.16 -2.16 3.60
N VAL A 80 -21.68 -1.20 2.83
CA VAL A 80 -20.99 0.08 2.58
C VAL A 80 -20.73 0.81 3.90
N SER A 81 -21.72 0.85 4.80
CA SER A 81 -21.57 1.49 6.12
C SER A 81 -20.50 0.79 6.98
N ARG A 82 -20.42 -0.54 6.93
CA ARG A 82 -19.37 -1.31 7.62
C ARG A 82 -17.99 -1.03 7.04
N LEU A 83 -17.87 -0.99 5.71
CA LEU A 83 -16.61 -0.69 5.03
C LEU A 83 -16.14 0.74 5.33
N ALA A 84 -17.02 1.74 5.30
CA ALA A 84 -16.70 3.11 5.68
C ALA A 84 -16.21 3.20 7.14
N ALA A 85 -16.90 2.54 8.07
CA ALA A 85 -16.49 2.51 9.47
C ALA A 85 -15.14 1.82 9.67
N GLN A 86 -14.86 0.75 8.93
CA GLN A 86 -13.57 0.08 8.94
C GLN A 86 -12.47 0.99 8.38
N ALA A 87 -12.71 1.64 7.24
CA ALA A 87 -11.77 2.59 6.62
C ALA A 87 -11.43 3.74 7.57
N SER A 88 -12.43 4.37 8.21
CA SER A 88 -12.23 5.42 9.22
C SER A 88 -11.33 4.96 10.38
N ARG A 89 -11.54 3.74 10.91
CA ARG A 89 -10.67 3.17 11.96
C ARG A 89 -9.25 2.92 11.47
N THR A 90 -9.08 2.44 10.24
CA THR A 90 -7.76 2.22 9.63
C THR A 90 -7.00 3.53 9.50
N TYR A 91 -7.64 4.58 8.96
CA TYR A 91 -6.99 5.89 8.81
C TYR A 91 -6.65 6.54 10.14
N LYS A 92 -7.52 6.43 11.16
CA LYS A 92 -7.20 6.89 12.54
C LYS A 92 -5.93 6.22 13.08
N ARG A 93 -5.77 4.92 12.86
CA ARG A 93 -4.55 4.18 13.28
C ARG A 93 -3.32 4.60 12.47
N SER A 94 -3.43 4.71 11.15
CA SER A 94 -2.34 5.15 10.29
C SER A 94 -1.88 6.57 10.63
N LEU A 95 -2.82 7.47 10.94
CA LEU A 95 -2.53 8.84 11.37
C LEU A 95 -1.79 8.87 12.70
N ALA A 96 -2.26 8.11 13.70
CA ALA A 96 -1.57 7.96 14.99
C ALA A 96 -0.15 7.39 14.80
N GLN A 97 -0.01 6.42 13.89
CA GLN A 97 1.31 5.90 13.53
C GLN A 97 2.17 7.00 12.91
N LEU A 98 1.73 7.75 11.90
CA LEU A 98 2.53 8.78 11.23
C LEU A 98 3.00 9.89 12.17
N LEU A 99 2.13 10.32 13.07
CA LEU A 99 2.36 11.45 13.97
C LEU A 99 3.21 11.11 15.21
N ALA A 100 3.72 9.88 15.32
CA ALA A 100 4.51 9.44 16.49
C ALA A 100 3.73 9.41 17.81
N VAL A 101 2.48 9.01 17.70
CA VAL A 101 1.50 9.04 18.78
C VAL A 101 1.36 7.66 19.39
N GLU A 102 1.74 7.53 20.66
CA GLU A 102 1.12 6.55 21.53
C GLU A 102 0.22 7.29 22.52
N GLY A 103 -1.08 6.98 22.51
CA GLY A 103 -2.09 7.57 23.39
C GLY A 103 -3.11 8.48 22.71
N PRO A 104 -4.27 8.73 23.34
CA PRO A 104 -5.40 9.48 22.76
C PRO A 104 -5.16 11.00 22.62
N GLU A 105 -4.01 11.53 23.04
CA GLU A 105 -3.79 12.97 23.25
C GLU A 105 -3.02 13.69 22.14
N PHE A 106 -2.27 12.98 21.29
CA PHE A 106 -1.47 13.65 20.28
C PHE A 106 -2.33 14.03 19.08
N ARG A 107 -2.27 15.31 18.70
CA ARG A 107 -3.04 15.87 17.58
C ARG A 107 -2.06 16.41 16.54
N SER A 108 -2.38 16.26 15.27
CA SER A 108 -1.68 17.02 14.23
C SER A 108 -1.85 18.51 14.49
N ILE A 109 -0.86 19.30 14.07
CA ILE A 109 -1.08 20.74 13.92
C ILE A 109 -2.16 20.97 12.88
N SER A 110 -3.13 21.84 13.19
CA SER A 110 -4.22 22.16 12.27
C SER A 110 -3.67 22.70 10.96
N LEU A 111 -3.92 21.96 9.87
CA LEU A 111 -3.48 22.32 8.54
C LEU A 111 -4.52 23.24 7.89
N GLN A 112 -4.03 24.29 7.25
CA GLN A 112 -4.85 25.20 6.46
C GLN A 112 -4.44 25.16 5.00
N VAL A 113 -5.43 25.15 4.13
CA VAL A 113 -5.22 25.24 2.68
C VAL A 113 -5.79 26.54 2.15
N LYS A 114 -5.07 27.12 1.20
CA LYS A 114 -5.48 28.32 0.49
C LYS A 114 -5.67 28.01 -0.99
N GLN A 115 -6.78 28.46 -1.56
CA GLN A 115 -6.98 28.35 -3.00
C GLN A 115 -5.90 29.13 -3.75
N THR A 116 -5.25 28.47 -4.70
CA THR A 116 -4.21 29.08 -5.51
C THR A 116 -4.85 29.76 -6.73
N SER A 117 -5.16 31.05 -6.63
CA SER A 117 -5.61 31.84 -7.79
C SER A 117 -4.39 32.28 -8.62
N PRO A 118 -4.44 32.20 -9.97
CA PRO A 118 -3.41 32.74 -10.85
C PRO A 118 -3.27 34.27 -10.76
N VAL A 119 -4.35 34.96 -10.39
CA VAL A 119 -4.47 36.43 -10.48
C VAL A 119 -4.21 37.11 -9.13
N ASP A 120 -4.48 36.43 -8.01
CA ASP A 120 -4.27 37.01 -6.69
C ASP A 120 -3.89 35.95 -5.64
N ARG A 121 -2.62 35.98 -5.20
CA ARG A 121 -2.12 35.12 -4.13
C ARG A 121 -2.59 35.55 -2.73
N ARG A 122 -3.16 36.75 -2.59
CA ARG A 122 -3.51 37.32 -1.28
C ARG A 122 -4.95 37.06 -0.87
N SER A 123 -5.91 36.93 -1.80
CA SER A 123 -7.36 36.89 -1.50
C SER A 123 -8.03 35.52 -1.36
N GLY A 124 -7.29 34.41 -1.34
CA GLY A 124 -7.88 33.08 -1.09
C GLY A 124 -8.36 32.89 0.36
N LYS A 125 -9.58 32.40 0.56
CA LYS A 125 -10.08 31.95 1.88
C LYS A 125 -9.21 30.79 2.37
N LEU A 126 -8.78 30.85 3.63
CA LEU A 126 -8.14 29.73 4.31
C LEU A 126 -9.23 28.73 4.72
N LEU A 127 -9.06 27.48 4.35
CA LEU A 127 -9.93 26.38 4.71
C LEU A 127 -9.16 25.44 5.65
N GLY A 128 -9.74 25.13 6.81
CA GLY A 128 -9.29 24.02 7.61
C GLY A 128 -9.75 22.70 6.99
N ARG A 129 -9.46 21.59 7.68
CA ARG A 129 -9.84 20.24 7.25
C ARG A 129 -11.33 20.10 7.01
N ASP A 130 -12.15 20.56 7.95
CA ASP A 130 -13.61 20.33 7.89
C ASP A 130 -14.26 21.20 6.80
N GLU A 131 -13.79 22.45 6.62
CA GLU A 131 -14.23 23.27 5.50
C GLU A 131 -13.76 22.73 4.15
N LEU A 132 -12.57 22.13 4.09
CA LEU A 132 -12.05 21.48 2.89
C LEU A 132 -12.90 20.26 2.49
N VAL A 133 -13.28 19.43 3.46
CA VAL A 133 -14.17 18.28 3.24
C VAL A 133 -15.56 18.74 2.81
N ALA A 134 -16.13 19.74 3.49
CA ALA A 134 -17.41 20.33 3.08
C ALA A 134 -17.34 20.89 1.66
N HIS A 135 -16.23 21.56 1.32
CA HIS A 135 -15.96 22.05 -0.02
C HIS A 135 -15.88 20.91 -1.04
N MET A 136 -15.21 19.80 -0.75
CA MET A 136 -15.16 18.62 -1.62
C MET A 136 -16.53 17.98 -1.87
N ILE A 137 -17.40 17.93 -0.85
CA ILE A 137 -18.73 17.34 -0.97
C ILE A 137 -19.65 18.26 -1.79
N GLY A 138 -19.62 19.57 -1.50
CA GLY A 138 -20.53 20.56 -2.07
C GLY A 138 -20.08 21.19 -3.38
N ALA A 139 -18.80 21.07 -3.77
CA ALA A 139 -18.31 21.65 -5.00
C ALA A 139 -18.81 20.90 -6.24
N PRO A 140 -19.12 21.63 -7.34
CA PRO A 140 -19.42 21.00 -8.64
C PRO A 140 -18.18 20.37 -9.28
N THR A 141 -16.97 20.72 -8.83
CA THR A 141 -15.71 20.21 -9.39
C THR A 141 -15.44 18.79 -8.95
N THR A 142 -15.09 17.94 -9.92
CA THR A 142 -14.77 16.52 -9.71
C THR A 142 -13.35 16.28 -9.18
N CYS A 143 -12.44 17.25 -9.33
CA CYS A 143 -11.03 17.10 -8.99
C CYS A 143 -10.49 18.26 -8.15
N LEU A 144 -9.93 17.92 -6.98
CA LEU A 144 -9.24 18.83 -6.09
C LEU A 144 -7.77 18.42 -6.00
N ALA A 145 -6.85 19.35 -6.19
CA ALA A 145 -5.42 19.11 -6.05
C ALA A 145 -4.82 19.98 -4.94
N ILE A 146 -4.12 19.35 -4.01
CA ILE A 146 -3.46 20.00 -2.88
C ILE A 146 -1.94 19.96 -3.09
N GLN A 147 -1.35 21.14 -3.18
CA GLN A 147 0.09 21.33 -3.26
C GLN A 147 0.68 21.67 -1.90
N GLY A 148 1.92 21.28 -1.67
CA GLY A 148 2.62 21.67 -0.45
C GLY A 148 4.10 21.34 -0.49
N VAL A 149 4.90 22.10 0.25
CA VAL A 149 6.34 21.84 0.41
C VAL A 149 6.58 20.46 1.07
N PRO A 150 7.76 19.86 0.94
CA PRO A 150 8.10 18.66 1.72
C PRO A 150 7.89 18.91 3.23
N GLY A 151 7.28 17.97 3.94
CA GLY A 151 6.98 18.12 5.37
C GLY A 151 5.76 18.98 5.73
N SER A 152 5.04 19.54 4.74
CA SER A 152 3.81 20.33 4.96
C SER A 152 2.61 19.54 5.48
N GLY A 153 2.69 18.22 5.59
CA GLY A 153 1.57 17.40 6.07
C GLY A 153 0.56 17.00 4.98
N LYS A 154 0.94 16.95 3.70
CA LYS A 154 0.07 16.47 2.61
C LYS A 154 -0.61 15.12 2.90
N THR A 155 0.19 14.10 3.24
CA THR A 155 -0.30 12.76 3.59
C THR A 155 -1.18 12.79 4.84
N VAL A 156 -0.82 13.60 5.84
CA VAL A 156 -1.62 13.80 7.06
C VAL A 156 -3.00 14.37 6.70
N LEU A 157 -3.04 15.43 5.89
CA LEU A 157 -4.29 16.04 5.43
C LEU A 157 -5.13 15.08 4.59
N ALA A 158 -4.50 14.28 3.71
CA ALA A 158 -5.18 13.26 2.92
C ALA A 158 -5.88 12.21 3.80
N MET A 159 -5.17 11.68 4.81
CA MET A 159 -5.74 10.70 5.75
C MET A 159 -6.82 11.30 6.64
N GLU A 160 -6.63 12.54 7.08
CA GLU A 160 -7.64 13.29 7.86
C GLU A 160 -8.91 13.54 7.06
N CYS A 161 -8.79 13.96 5.80
CA CYS A 161 -9.93 14.11 4.90
C CYS A 161 -10.63 12.77 4.69
N ALA A 162 -9.88 11.70 4.46
CA ALA A 162 -10.44 10.35 4.31
C ALA A 162 -11.22 9.91 5.56
N GLN A 163 -10.69 10.21 6.75
CA GLN A 163 -11.36 9.92 8.00
C GLN A 163 -12.70 10.65 8.11
N VAL A 164 -12.71 11.98 7.92
CA VAL A 164 -13.96 12.78 8.03
C VAL A 164 -14.97 12.38 6.96
N LEU A 165 -14.53 12.16 5.72
CA LEU A 165 -15.40 11.71 4.63
C LEU A 165 -16.06 10.34 4.93
N ASN A 166 -15.30 9.41 5.52
CA ASN A 166 -15.84 8.12 5.93
C ASN A 166 -16.74 8.23 7.17
N ASP A 167 -16.50 9.18 8.07
CA ASP A 167 -17.42 9.47 9.17
C ASP A 167 -18.74 10.05 8.63
N LEU A 168 -18.71 10.78 7.50
CA LEU A 168 -19.86 11.34 6.77
C LEU A 168 -20.47 10.42 5.69
N HIS A 169 -20.07 9.14 5.61
CA HIS A 169 -20.50 8.23 4.53
C HIS A 169 -22.01 8.09 4.37
N ARG A 170 -22.80 8.28 5.45
CA ARG A 170 -24.27 8.21 5.39
C ARG A 170 -24.88 9.36 4.59
N GLU A 171 -24.22 10.52 4.60
CA GLU A 171 -24.65 11.71 3.86
C GLU A 171 -24.19 11.64 2.41
N THR A 172 -22.96 11.19 2.18
CA THR A 172 -22.37 11.13 0.83
C THR A 172 -22.79 9.88 0.06
N GLY A 173 -23.12 8.80 0.75
CA GLY A 173 -23.27 7.46 0.19
C GLY A 173 -21.95 6.85 -0.30
N GLN A 174 -20.81 7.50 -0.07
CA GLN A 174 -19.51 7.12 -0.63
C GLN A 174 -18.49 6.75 0.46
N ILE A 175 -17.53 5.90 0.09
CA ILE A 175 -16.38 5.51 0.91
C ILE A 175 -15.15 6.24 0.38
N ALA A 176 -14.42 6.95 1.24
CA ALA A 176 -13.16 7.56 0.87
C ALA A 176 -12.00 6.57 1.02
N VAL A 177 -11.20 6.43 -0.03
CA VAL A 177 -10.02 5.55 -0.07
C VAL A 177 -8.76 6.34 -0.40
N VAL A 178 -7.74 6.24 0.46
CA VAL A 178 -6.40 6.80 0.25
C VAL A 178 -5.54 5.77 -0.48
N LEU A 179 -5.05 6.14 -1.66
CA LEU A 179 -4.23 5.31 -2.55
C LEU A 179 -2.91 6.03 -2.80
N SER A 180 -1.79 5.31 -2.65
CA SER A 180 -0.47 5.87 -2.98
C SER A 180 -0.25 5.77 -4.49
N ILE A 181 -0.21 6.92 -5.16
CA ILE A 181 -0.11 6.94 -6.62
C ILE A 181 1.27 6.50 -7.12
N ALA A 182 2.28 6.48 -6.24
CA ALA A 182 3.61 5.93 -6.53
C ALA A 182 3.57 4.42 -6.82
N GLY A 183 2.56 3.70 -6.34
CA GLY A 183 2.34 2.29 -6.66
C GLY A 183 1.79 2.05 -8.07
N TRP A 184 1.32 3.09 -8.76
CA TRP A 184 0.77 2.97 -10.11
C TRP A 184 1.86 3.08 -11.16
N ASN A 185 1.88 2.13 -12.11
CA ASN A 185 2.61 2.29 -13.37
C ASN A 185 1.62 2.52 -14.53
N PRO A 186 1.49 3.78 -15.03
CA PRO A 186 0.57 4.12 -16.10
C PRO A 186 0.85 3.42 -17.44
N ASN A 187 2.04 2.83 -17.62
CA ASN A 187 2.39 2.07 -18.82
C ASN A 187 1.89 0.63 -18.78
N VAL A 188 1.57 0.12 -17.58
CA VAL A 188 1.22 -1.30 -17.36
C VAL A 188 -0.28 -1.46 -17.12
N ALA A 189 -0.88 -0.54 -16.35
CA ALA A 189 -2.27 -0.64 -15.96
C ALA A 189 -3.02 0.67 -16.24
N GLN A 190 -4.24 0.54 -16.78
CA GLN A 190 -5.19 1.65 -16.84
C GLN A 190 -5.58 2.10 -15.42
N PHE A 191 -5.98 3.36 -15.30
CA PHE A 191 -6.22 4.00 -14.00
C PHE A 191 -7.31 3.29 -13.19
N ASP A 192 -8.44 2.96 -13.80
CA ASP A 192 -9.57 2.28 -13.16
C ASP A 192 -9.22 0.86 -12.69
N ALA A 193 -8.50 0.09 -13.50
CA ALA A 193 -8.02 -1.24 -13.13
C ALA A 193 -7.03 -1.19 -11.96
N TRP A 194 -6.12 -0.20 -11.95
CA TRP A 194 -5.21 0.03 -10.84
C TRP A 194 -5.97 0.44 -9.57
N VAL A 195 -6.87 1.43 -9.66
CA VAL A 195 -7.69 1.88 -8.53
C VAL A 195 -8.49 0.73 -7.94
N ALA A 196 -9.11 -0.12 -8.75
CA ALA A 196 -9.87 -1.26 -8.24
C ALA A 196 -8.99 -2.24 -7.44
N GLY A 197 -7.79 -2.54 -7.92
CA GLY A 197 -6.84 -3.40 -7.22
C GLY A 197 -6.31 -2.79 -5.92
N ASP A 198 -5.90 -1.52 -5.97
CA ASP A 198 -5.32 -0.82 -4.82
C ASP A 198 -6.40 -0.52 -3.75
N ALA A 199 -7.61 -0.15 -4.18
CA ALA A 199 -8.74 0.04 -3.27
C ALA A 199 -9.21 -1.27 -2.62
N ALA A 200 -9.15 -2.40 -3.35
CA ALA A 200 -9.42 -3.72 -2.78
C ALA A 200 -8.44 -4.06 -1.65
N ALA A 201 -7.15 -3.83 -1.89
CA ALA A 201 -6.12 -4.00 -0.86
C ALA A 201 -6.31 -3.05 0.32
N ALA A 202 -6.58 -1.76 0.07
CA ALA A 202 -6.76 -0.75 1.10
C ALA A 202 -7.98 -1.02 2.01
N MET A 203 -9.08 -1.50 1.43
CA MET A 203 -10.29 -1.86 2.17
C MET A 203 -10.28 -3.30 2.71
N ASN A 204 -9.29 -4.11 2.31
CA ASN A 204 -9.22 -5.55 2.58
C ASN A 204 -10.49 -6.29 2.13
N VAL A 205 -10.85 -6.12 0.86
CA VAL A 205 -11.99 -6.75 0.18
C VAL A 205 -11.55 -7.40 -1.12
N ASP A 206 -12.41 -8.22 -1.72
CA ASP A 206 -12.15 -8.79 -3.04
C ASP A 206 -12.11 -7.72 -4.14
N ALA A 207 -11.28 -7.93 -5.16
CA ALA A 207 -11.16 -7.02 -6.30
C ALA A 207 -12.51 -6.76 -6.99
N SER A 208 -13.39 -7.76 -7.07
CA SER A 208 -14.73 -7.62 -7.66
C SER A 208 -15.65 -6.67 -6.88
N VAL A 209 -15.51 -6.63 -5.54
CA VAL A 209 -16.23 -5.69 -4.65
C VAL A 209 -15.74 -4.28 -4.91
N ALA A 210 -14.43 -4.06 -4.91
CA ALA A 210 -13.84 -2.74 -5.17
C ALA A 210 -14.16 -2.23 -6.58
N SER A 211 -14.06 -3.09 -7.62
CA SER A 211 -14.47 -2.74 -8.98
C SER A 211 -15.94 -2.35 -9.06
N SER A 212 -16.82 -3.01 -8.30
CA SER A 212 -18.25 -2.67 -8.27
C SER A 212 -18.48 -1.31 -7.60
N LEU A 213 -17.85 -1.06 -6.45
CA LEU A 213 -17.91 0.24 -5.78
C LEU A 213 -17.40 1.39 -6.66
N LEU A 214 -16.31 1.16 -7.42
CA LEU A 214 -15.75 2.14 -8.34
C LEU A 214 -16.71 2.45 -9.49
N ARG A 215 -17.24 1.41 -10.15
CA ARG A 215 -18.21 1.53 -11.25
C ARG A 215 -19.50 2.22 -10.81
N ASP A 216 -19.98 1.91 -9.61
CA ASP A 216 -21.24 2.43 -9.08
C ASP A 216 -21.06 3.82 -8.42
N HIS A 217 -19.89 4.45 -8.60
CA HIS A 217 -19.51 5.77 -8.08
C HIS A 217 -19.64 5.89 -6.55
N ARG A 218 -19.44 4.79 -5.83
CA ARG A 218 -19.50 4.72 -4.37
C ARG A 218 -18.14 5.02 -3.70
N LEU A 219 -17.13 5.43 -4.47
CA LEU A 219 -15.79 5.76 -3.97
C LEU A 219 -15.46 7.24 -4.15
N ILE A 220 -14.83 7.83 -3.13
CA ILE A 220 -14.08 9.08 -3.21
C ILE A 220 -12.60 8.71 -3.22
N LEU A 221 -11.88 9.11 -4.26
CA LEU A 221 -10.48 8.71 -4.46
C LEU A 221 -9.55 9.79 -3.88
N ILE A 222 -8.68 9.41 -2.97
CA ILE A 222 -7.64 10.30 -2.43
C ILE A 222 -6.28 9.75 -2.88
N LEU A 223 -5.70 10.38 -3.89
CA LEU A 223 -4.44 9.97 -4.50
C LEU A 223 -3.28 10.73 -3.84
N ASP A 224 -2.51 10.05 -3.00
CA ASP A 224 -1.39 10.65 -2.28
C ASP A 224 -0.08 10.51 -3.09
N GLY A 225 0.64 11.63 -3.25
CA GLY A 225 2.02 11.66 -3.73
C GLY A 225 2.21 11.65 -5.25
N LEU A 226 1.48 12.48 -6.03
CA LEU A 226 1.68 12.55 -7.50
C LEU A 226 3.14 12.81 -7.90
N ASP A 227 3.90 13.55 -7.09
CA ASP A 227 5.31 13.80 -7.36
C ASP A 227 6.23 12.60 -7.10
N GLU A 228 5.75 11.56 -6.42
CA GLU A 228 6.53 10.38 -6.04
C GLU A 228 6.54 9.31 -7.14
N ILE A 229 5.66 9.41 -8.13
CA ILE A 229 5.63 8.50 -9.29
C ILE A 229 6.85 8.73 -10.21
N ASP A 230 7.38 9.95 -10.23
CA ASP A 230 8.60 10.29 -10.97
C ASP A 230 9.82 9.98 -10.10
N GLY A 231 10.26 8.71 -10.12
CA GLY A 231 11.50 8.28 -9.46
C GLY A 231 12.76 8.69 -10.24
N GLU A 232 13.95 8.46 -9.66
CA GLU A 232 15.23 8.75 -10.31
C GLU A 232 15.38 8.05 -11.68
N LEU A 233 14.76 6.87 -11.83
CA LEU A 233 14.80 6.03 -13.04
C LEU A 233 13.53 6.13 -13.91
N THR A 234 12.45 6.75 -13.42
CA THR A 234 11.11 6.71 -14.05
C THR A 234 10.55 8.12 -14.30
N LYS A 235 11.35 8.99 -14.92
CA LYS A 235 10.93 10.36 -15.22
C LYS A 235 9.80 10.40 -16.26
N GLY A 236 8.80 11.25 -16.02
CA GLY A 236 7.71 11.51 -16.96
C GLY A 236 6.48 10.63 -16.76
N GLN A 237 6.49 9.73 -15.78
CA GLN A 237 5.32 8.95 -15.40
C GLN A 237 4.21 9.82 -14.83
N ALA A 238 4.53 10.93 -14.13
CA ALA A 238 3.51 11.84 -13.63
C ALA A 238 2.66 12.44 -14.76
N LYS A 239 3.25 12.70 -15.92
CA LYS A 239 2.52 13.19 -17.10
C LYS A 239 1.53 12.15 -17.62
N LEU A 240 1.93 10.88 -17.66
CA LEU A 240 1.06 9.78 -18.07
C LEU A 240 -0.04 9.51 -17.04
N ALA A 241 0.29 9.57 -15.76
CA ALA A 241 -0.66 9.43 -14.67
C ALA A 241 -1.75 10.50 -14.75
N VAL A 242 -1.36 11.78 -14.87
CA VAL A 242 -2.31 12.89 -15.04
C VAL A 242 -3.19 12.69 -16.26
N ARG A 243 -2.65 12.17 -17.38
CA ARG A 243 -3.46 11.85 -18.55
C ARG A 243 -4.48 10.75 -18.26
N GLY A 244 -4.07 9.65 -17.63
CA GLY A 244 -4.99 8.56 -17.28
C GLY A 244 -6.09 9.00 -16.30
N ILE A 245 -5.75 9.88 -15.35
CA ILE A 245 -6.74 10.48 -14.43
C ILE A 245 -7.69 11.40 -15.21
N ALA A 246 -7.17 12.26 -16.08
CA ALA A 246 -8.00 13.15 -16.90
C ALA A 246 -8.98 12.37 -17.78
N ASP A 247 -8.50 11.31 -18.44
CA ASP A 247 -9.32 10.44 -19.29
C ASP A 247 -10.42 9.76 -18.46
N TYR A 248 -10.11 9.32 -17.23
CA TYR A 248 -11.09 8.72 -16.32
C TYR A 248 -12.14 9.72 -15.81
N VAL A 249 -11.71 10.91 -15.40
CA VAL A 249 -12.61 12.00 -14.95
C VAL A 249 -13.56 12.41 -16.06
N ALA A 250 -13.07 12.54 -17.30
CA ALA A 250 -13.90 12.88 -18.46
C ALA A 250 -14.98 11.83 -18.75
N GLN A 251 -14.70 10.55 -18.46
CA GLN A 251 -15.65 9.44 -18.63
C GLN A 251 -16.57 9.24 -17.42
N THR A 252 -16.28 9.89 -16.29
CA THR A 252 -16.93 9.63 -14.99
C THR A 252 -17.40 10.93 -14.33
N PRO A 253 -18.53 11.53 -14.78
CA PRO A 253 -18.96 12.88 -14.36
C PRO A 253 -19.31 13.07 -12.88
N ARG A 254 -19.24 12.01 -12.07
CA ARG A 254 -19.56 12.01 -10.62
C ARG A 254 -18.40 11.55 -9.73
N VAL A 255 -17.23 11.29 -10.32
CA VAL A 255 -16.07 10.94 -9.49
C VAL A 255 -15.65 12.16 -8.68
N ARG A 256 -15.28 11.92 -7.42
CA ARG A 256 -14.58 12.90 -6.59
C ARG A 256 -13.16 12.41 -6.38
N ILE A 257 -12.19 13.20 -6.78
CA ILE A 257 -10.76 12.90 -6.64
C ILE A 257 -10.09 14.04 -5.88
N LEU A 258 -9.37 13.68 -4.83
CA LEU A 258 -8.39 14.54 -4.16
C LEU A 258 -6.99 14.05 -4.53
N ILE A 259 -6.11 14.93 -4.99
CA ILE A 259 -4.72 14.59 -5.35
C ILE A 259 -3.78 15.41 -4.48
N THR A 260 -2.80 14.78 -3.85
CA THR A 260 -1.71 15.52 -3.20
C THR A 260 -0.48 15.53 -4.10
N CYS A 261 0.25 16.64 -4.09
CA CYS A 261 1.48 16.77 -4.85
C CYS A 261 2.44 17.79 -4.23
N ARG A 262 3.73 17.66 -4.47
CA ARG A 262 4.69 18.71 -4.11
C ARG A 262 4.41 20.01 -4.88
N SER A 263 4.56 21.12 -4.16
CA SER A 263 4.54 22.45 -4.75
C SER A 263 5.70 22.64 -5.73
N GLY A 264 5.42 23.14 -6.94
CA GLY A 264 6.44 23.45 -7.94
C GLY A 264 5.84 23.69 -9.33
N GLY A 265 6.54 24.44 -10.18
CA GLY A 265 6.03 24.84 -11.50
C GLY A 265 5.73 23.66 -12.43
N VAL A 266 6.56 22.61 -12.41
CA VAL A 266 6.38 21.40 -13.22
C VAL A 266 5.05 20.72 -12.88
N TYR A 267 4.83 20.39 -11.61
CA TYR A 267 3.62 19.71 -11.16
C TYR A 267 2.37 20.59 -11.22
N LEU A 268 2.49 21.90 -10.95
CA LEU A 268 1.39 22.84 -11.15
C LEU A 268 0.89 22.83 -12.60
N ASN A 269 1.81 22.83 -13.56
CA ASN A 269 1.45 22.79 -14.99
C ASN A 269 0.86 21.44 -15.41
N LEU A 270 1.26 20.33 -14.77
CA LEU A 270 0.65 19.03 -15.00
C LEU A 270 -0.78 19.00 -14.44
N LEU A 271 -0.97 19.39 -13.18
CA LEU A 271 -2.29 19.38 -12.52
C LEU A 271 -3.32 20.20 -13.29
N ARG A 272 -2.95 21.36 -13.85
CA ARG A 272 -3.82 22.21 -14.69
C ARG A 272 -4.38 21.53 -15.94
N ARG A 273 -3.87 20.36 -16.33
CA ARG A 273 -4.40 19.57 -17.44
C ARG A 273 -5.58 18.68 -17.04
N LEU A 274 -5.85 18.55 -15.75
CA LEU A 274 -7.01 17.83 -15.25
C LEU A 274 -8.29 18.66 -15.50
N PRO A 275 -9.39 18.04 -15.98
CA PRO A 275 -10.66 18.72 -16.16
C PRO A 275 -11.18 19.29 -14.83
N GLU A 276 -11.67 20.53 -14.86
CA GLU A 276 -12.33 21.20 -13.72
C GLU A 276 -11.56 21.14 -12.40
N VAL A 277 -10.23 21.09 -12.48
CA VAL A 277 -9.38 20.97 -11.29
C VAL A 277 -9.35 22.28 -10.49
N GLN A 278 -9.56 22.16 -9.19
CA GLN A 278 -9.25 23.24 -8.26
C GLN A 278 -7.91 22.95 -7.59
N ILE A 279 -6.99 23.92 -7.61
CA ILE A 279 -5.67 23.77 -7.01
C ILE A 279 -5.60 24.61 -5.74
N MET A 280 -5.26 23.97 -4.63
CA MET A 280 -5.05 24.58 -3.32
C MET A 280 -3.62 24.33 -2.86
N SER A 281 -3.08 25.20 -2.01
CA SER A 281 -1.76 25.05 -1.41
C SER A 281 -1.88 24.98 0.11
N ILE A 282 -1.18 24.05 0.73
CA ILE A 282 -1.01 24.01 2.19
C ILE A 282 -0.14 25.19 2.59
N GLU A 283 -0.67 26.02 3.47
CA GLU A 283 0.06 27.12 4.07
C GLU A 283 0.84 26.63 5.28
N ASN A 284 1.96 27.30 5.58
CA ASN A 284 2.65 27.02 6.83
C ASN A 284 1.78 27.51 8.00
N PRO A 285 1.83 26.82 9.16
CA PRO A 285 1.10 27.27 10.33
C PRO A 285 1.55 28.68 10.71
N ASP A 286 0.61 29.53 11.12
CA ASP A 286 0.94 30.80 11.74
C ASP A 286 1.44 30.59 13.18
N PRO A 287 2.06 31.61 13.80
CA PRO A 287 2.53 31.50 15.19
C PRO A 287 1.45 31.11 16.19
N GLY A 288 0.18 31.47 15.97
CA GLY A 288 -0.93 31.10 16.84
C GLY A 288 -1.19 29.59 16.81
N LEU A 289 -1.29 29.00 15.62
CA LEU A 289 -1.42 27.55 15.44
C LEU A 289 -0.21 26.78 15.96
N MET A 290 1.00 27.35 15.83
CA MET A 290 2.20 26.74 16.42
C MET A 290 2.10 26.68 17.95
N LEU A 291 1.64 27.76 18.59
CA LEU A 291 1.48 27.82 20.05
C LEU A 291 0.36 26.90 20.53
N GLU A 292 -0.79 26.87 19.85
CA GLU A 292 -1.89 25.94 20.15
C GLU A 292 -1.42 24.48 20.06
N PHE A 293 -0.62 24.17 19.04
CA PHE A 293 -0.02 22.85 18.91
C PHE A 293 0.88 22.54 20.11
N LEU A 294 1.77 23.45 20.54
CA LEU A 294 2.60 23.22 21.72
C LEU A 294 1.77 23.06 23.00
N GLU A 295 0.74 23.88 23.20
CA GLU A 295 -0.14 23.80 24.38
C GLU A 295 -0.87 22.46 24.46
N THR A 296 -1.27 21.91 23.31
CA THR A 296 -1.92 20.59 23.23
C THR A 296 -0.97 19.45 23.61
N HIS A 297 0.34 19.61 23.39
CA HIS A 297 1.32 18.53 23.58
C HIS A 297 2.14 18.64 24.87
N LEU A 298 2.11 19.80 25.53
CA LEU A 298 2.85 20.12 26.76
C LEU A 298 1.86 20.33 27.91
N VAL A 299 1.21 19.23 28.30
CA VAL A 299 0.17 19.22 29.34
C VAL A 299 0.77 19.54 30.70
N ASP A 300 2.01 19.11 30.96
CA ASP A 300 2.62 19.18 32.27
C ASP A 300 3.30 20.54 32.56
N GLY A 301 3.26 20.99 33.81
CA GLY A 301 3.79 22.29 34.21
C GLY A 301 5.31 22.41 34.03
N ALA A 302 6.03 21.29 34.12
CA ALA A 302 7.46 21.21 33.84
C ALA A 302 7.77 21.37 32.34
N ASP A 303 6.98 20.72 31.48
CA ASP A 303 7.12 20.79 30.03
C ASP A 303 6.96 22.23 29.52
N ARG A 304 5.95 22.94 30.04
CA ARG A 304 5.71 24.35 29.70
C ARG A 304 6.87 25.26 30.08
N ARG A 305 7.54 24.98 31.20
CA ARG A 305 8.75 25.74 31.60
C ARG A 305 9.91 25.48 30.65
N ASN A 306 10.15 24.22 30.27
CA ASN A 306 11.23 23.84 29.36
C ASN A 306 11.04 24.45 27.96
N TRP A 307 9.79 24.59 27.50
CA TRP A 307 9.46 25.19 26.21
C TRP A 307 9.20 26.70 26.25
N SER A 308 9.30 27.35 27.41
CA SER A 308 8.95 28.76 27.59
C SER A 308 9.73 29.69 26.65
N GLN A 309 11.03 29.45 26.47
CA GLN A 309 11.89 30.23 25.58
C GLN A 309 11.51 30.06 24.11
N ILE A 310 11.09 28.84 23.70
CA ILE A 310 10.62 28.55 22.35
C ILE A 310 9.27 29.22 22.09
N ALA A 311 8.34 29.12 23.04
CA ALA A 311 7.04 29.79 22.95
C ALA A 311 7.21 31.31 22.82
N GLU A 312 8.12 31.90 23.60
CA GLU A 312 8.41 33.33 23.51
C GLU A 312 9.10 33.73 22.19
N ALA A 313 10.01 32.89 21.70
CA ALA A 313 10.61 33.08 20.38
C ALA A 313 9.58 32.99 19.24
N ILE A 314 8.56 32.14 19.36
CA ILE A 314 7.43 32.07 18.40
C ILE A 314 6.57 33.35 18.51
N ARG A 315 6.20 33.79 19.72
CA ARG A 315 5.40 35.02 19.93
C ARG A 315 6.09 36.27 19.41
N SER A 316 7.38 36.39 19.65
CA SER A 316 8.21 37.52 19.20
C SER A 316 8.53 37.49 17.70
N GLY A 317 8.14 36.43 16.98
CA GLY A 317 8.37 36.31 15.54
C GLY A 317 9.83 36.06 15.18
N ASN A 318 10.59 35.35 16.02
CA ASN A 318 12.01 35.07 15.78
C ASN A 318 12.22 34.33 14.44
N GLU A 319 12.75 35.03 13.44
CA GLU A 319 12.91 34.47 12.09
C GLU A 319 13.86 33.26 12.01
N ALA A 320 14.83 33.16 12.92
CA ALA A 320 15.77 32.05 12.94
C ALA A 320 15.04 30.76 13.34
N LEU A 321 14.27 30.83 14.43
CA LEU A 321 13.45 29.72 14.92
C LEU A 321 12.29 29.39 13.95
N LEU A 322 11.54 30.39 13.50
CA LEU A 322 10.46 30.18 12.53
C LEU A 322 10.98 29.64 11.19
N GLY A 323 12.25 29.90 10.88
CA GLY A 323 12.94 29.32 9.73
C GLY A 323 13.22 27.81 9.85
N VAL A 324 13.28 27.26 11.08
CA VAL A 324 13.55 25.83 11.35
C VAL A 324 12.33 25.04 11.80
N LEU A 325 11.31 25.69 12.34
CA LEU A 325 10.02 25.09 12.73
C LEU A 325 8.88 25.42 11.77
N LYS A 326 9.22 25.72 10.52
CA LYS A 326 8.28 26.22 9.51
C LYS A 326 7.19 25.22 9.14
N THR A 327 7.47 23.92 9.20
CA THR A 327 6.57 22.89 8.71
C THR A 327 5.98 22.04 9.84
N PRO A 328 4.77 21.50 9.66
CA PRO A 328 4.17 20.51 10.56
C PRO A 328 5.10 19.36 10.94
N TRP A 329 5.88 18.83 9.98
CA TRP A 329 6.85 17.78 10.26
C TRP A 329 7.97 18.24 11.21
N GLN A 330 8.46 19.47 11.06
CA GLN A 330 9.48 20.03 11.96
C GLN A 330 8.93 20.24 13.37
N MET A 331 7.71 20.78 13.50
CA MET A 331 7.02 20.94 14.79
C MET A 331 6.83 19.59 15.50
N THR A 332 6.34 18.60 14.77
CA THR A 332 6.16 17.23 15.27
C THR A 332 7.49 16.59 15.68
N SER A 333 8.54 16.80 14.87
CA SER A 333 9.87 16.27 15.16
C SER A 333 10.51 16.95 16.37
N ALA A 334 10.26 18.24 16.59
CA ALA A 334 10.75 18.99 17.75
C ALA A 334 10.12 18.49 19.05
N VAL A 335 8.81 18.23 19.05
CA VAL A 335 8.12 17.60 20.19
C VAL A 335 8.62 16.17 20.42
N ALA A 336 8.82 15.39 19.36
CA ALA A 336 9.39 14.05 19.45
C ALA A 336 10.82 14.05 20.02
N TYR A 337 11.65 15.01 19.61
CA TYR A 337 13.01 15.20 20.16
C TYR A 337 12.97 15.49 21.67
N TYR A 338 12.09 16.38 22.11
CA TYR A 338 11.89 16.66 23.54
C TYR A 338 11.44 15.42 24.32
N ARG A 339 10.44 14.69 23.81
CA ARG A 339 9.97 13.44 24.43
C ARG A 339 11.03 12.33 24.44
N GLY A 340 12.00 12.41 23.55
CA GLY A 340 13.19 11.56 23.54
C GLY A 340 14.27 11.98 24.56
N GLY A 341 14.01 12.98 25.40
CA GLY A 341 14.94 13.51 26.40
C GLY A 341 15.84 14.65 25.90
N GLY A 342 15.58 15.18 24.70
CA GLY A 342 16.29 16.34 24.16
C GLY A 342 15.92 17.65 24.83
N ASP A 343 16.84 18.61 24.88
CA ASP A 343 16.60 19.94 25.42
C ASP A 343 16.02 20.89 24.35
N PRO A 344 14.80 21.43 24.51
CA PRO A 344 14.22 22.38 23.56
C PRO A 344 15.09 23.61 23.33
N GLY A 345 15.92 24.00 24.31
CA GLY A 345 16.88 25.10 24.17
C GLY A 345 17.88 24.91 23.02
N GLU A 346 18.19 23.67 22.64
CA GLU A 346 19.05 23.37 21.49
C GLU A 346 18.40 23.78 20.15
N LEU A 347 17.08 24.02 20.10
CA LEU A 347 16.41 24.51 18.90
C LEU A 347 16.61 26.02 18.67
N LEU A 348 17.13 26.75 19.65
CA LEU A 348 17.46 28.17 19.53
C LEU A 348 18.84 28.37 18.87
N PRO A 349 19.09 29.54 18.26
CA PRO A 349 20.41 29.89 17.75
C PRO A 349 21.45 29.90 18.88
N SER A 350 22.63 29.34 18.63
CA SER A 350 23.69 29.36 19.63
C SER A 350 24.15 30.80 19.89
N PRO A 351 24.24 31.25 21.16
CA PRO A 351 24.77 32.56 21.46
C PRO A 351 26.24 32.59 21.03
N GLY A 352 26.60 33.52 20.13
CA GLY A 352 27.98 33.71 19.70
C GLY A 352 28.85 34.11 20.89
N SER A 353 30.07 33.59 20.96
CA SER A 353 31.07 34.15 21.87
C SER A 353 31.55 35.50 21.32
N ALA A 354 31.99 36.42 22.18
CA ALA A 354 32.46 37.75 21.77
C ALA A 354 33.60 37.74 20.73
N SER A 355 34.24 36.59 20.51
CA SER A 355 35.35 36.38 19.58
C SER A 355 35.00 35.63 18.29
N HIS A 356 33.84 34.98 18.19
CA HIS A 356 33.36 34.31 16.97
C HIS A 356 31.91 34.76 16.73
N GLY A 357 31.67 35.50 15.65
CA GLY A 357 30.34 35.98 15.29
C GLY A 357 29.28 34.89 15.41
N GLY A 358 28.07 35.28 15.84
CA GLY A 358 26.98 34.35 16.14
C GLY A 358 26.65 33.36 15.02
N GLU A 359 25.97 32.28 15.38
CA GLU A 359 25.60 31.21 14.45
C GLU A 359 24.85 31.76 13.23
N SER A 360 25.36 31.48 12.02
CA SER A 360 24.67 31.92 10.79
C SER A 360 23.36 31.17 10.59
N ARG A 361 22.37 31.80 9.94
CA ARG A 361 21.05 31.19 9.65
C ARG A 361 21.16 29.81 8.97
N ARG A 362 22.12 29.62 8.06
CA ARG A 362 22.33 28.33 7.38
C ARG A 362 22.92 27.26 8.30
N GLN A 363 23.86 27.63 9.17
CA GLN A 363 24.44 26.73 10.17
C GLN A 363 23.37 26.29 11.17
N HIS A 364 22.58 27.24 11.67
CA HIS A 364 21.45 26.98 12.56
C HIS A 364 20.45 26.01 11.93
N GLN A 365 20.03 26.28 10.68
CA GLN A 365 19.11 25.39 9.96
C GLN A 365 19.67 23.99 9.73
N GLY A 366 20.96 23.86 9.39
CA GLY A 366 21.63 22.57 9.24
C GLY A 366 21.66 21.79 10.55
N ARG A 367 22.12 22.43 11.63
CA ARG A 367 22.23 21.83 12.96
C ARG A 367 20.88 21.34 13.48
N VAL A 368 19.86 22.20 13.47
CA VAL A 368 18.51 21.81 13.94
C VAL A 368 17.94 20.69 13.08
N ARG A 369 18.11 20.73 11.75
CA ARG A 369 17.67 19.64 10.88
C ARG A 369 18.34 18.32 11.22
N ASP A 370 19.66 18.31 11.41
CA ASP A 370 20.42 17.10 11.73
C ASP A 370 20.03 16.56 13.11
N LEU A 371 19.83 17.45 14.10
CA LEU A 371 19.35 17.12 15.42
C LEU A 371 17.95 16.47 15.38
N LEU A 372 17.00 17.09 14.67
CA LEU A 372 15.63 16.55 14.56
C LEU A 372 15.63 15.22 13.80
N THR A 373 16.35 15.14 12.66
CA THR A 373 16.36 13.92 11.82
C THR A 373 17.07 12.76 12.51
N GLY A 374 18.20 13.03 13.17
CA GLY A 374 19.01 12.03 13.85
C GLY A 374 18.30 11.40 15.07
N ASN A 375 17.50 12.20 15.77
CA ASN A 375 16.77 11.73 16.96
C ASN A 375 15.38 11.17 16.64
N PHE A 376 14.74 11.60 15.55
CA PHE A 376 13.38 11.16 15.22
C PHE A 376 13.28 9.64 15.05
N ILE A 377 14.19 9.02 14.30
CA ILE A 377 14.14 7.56 14.06
C ILE A 377 14.35 6.81 15.38
N SER A 378 15.33 7.23 16.18
CA SER A 378 15.63 6.63 17.49
C SER A 378 14.42 6.71 18.43
N TYR A 379 13.81 7.89 18.54
CA TYR A 379 12.59 8.09 19.32
C TYR A 379 11.43 7.22 18.83
N ARG A 380 11.23 7.13 17.51
CA ARG A 380 10.14 6.34 16.91
C ARG A 380 10.28 4.84 17.18
N VAL A 381 11.50 4.33 17.08
CA VAL A 381 11.76 2.92 17.36
C VAL A 381 11.64 2.64 18.86
N ALA A 382 12.11 3.54 19.73
CA ALA A 382 11.96 3.41 21.18
C ALA A 382 10.50 3.45 21.61
N SER A 383 9.71 4.41 21.11
CA SER A 383 8.30 4.58 21.45
C SER A 383 7.41 3.43 20.97
N SER A 384 7.69 2.86 19.78
CA SER A 384 6.89 1.74 19.24
C SER A 384 7.30 0.35 19.74
N SER A 385 8.41 0.27 20.48
CA SER A 385 8.98 -0.99 20.94
C SER A 385 8.40 -1.41 22.28
N ARG A 386 8.19 -2.72 22.45
CA ARG A 386 7.73 -3.28 23.74
C ARG A 386 8.78 -3.15 24.85
N ASP A 387 10.05 -3.17 24.48
CA ASP A 387 11.19 -3.01 25.39
C ASP A 387 12.43 -2.43 24.67
N ASP A 388 13.41 -1.96 25.44
CA ASP A 388 14.65 -1.38 24.91
C ASP A 388 15.46 -2.36 24.05
N LYS A 389 15.37 -3.66 24.33
CA LYS A 389 16.10 -4.70 23.58
C LYS A 389 15.50 -4.89 22.19
N SER A 390 14.19 -4.76 22.03
CA SER A 390 13.53 -4.76 20.73
C SER A 390 13.86 -3.48 19.96
N ALA A 391 13.85 -2.33 20.64
CA ALA A 391 14.19 -1.05 20.03
C ALA A 391 15.59 -1.05 19.41
N LEU A 392 16.60 -1.49 20.19
CA LEU A 392 17.98 -1.63 19.70
C LEU A 392 18.10 -2.61 18.54
N ARG A 393 17.30 -3.68 18.55
CA ARG A 393 17.29 -4.68 17.47
C ARG A 393 16.75 -4.08 16.17
N ASP A 394 15.67 -3.32 16.26
CA ASP A 394 15.04 -2.72 15.08
C ASP A 394 15.87 -1.55 14.53
N LEU A 395 16.50 -0.74 15.39
CA LEU A 395 17.48 0.25 14.96
C LEU A 395 18.66 -0.37 14.21
N ARG A 396 19.22 -1.50 14.71
CA ARG A 396 20.29 -2.22 14.00
C ARG A 396 19.85 -2.73 12.62
N ARG A 397 18.63 -3.22 12.51
CA ARG A 397 18.04 -3.68 11.23
C ARG A 397 17.90 -2.53 10.25
N LEU A 398 17.38 -1.39 10.70
CA LEU A 398 17.26 -0.18 9.88
C LEU A 398 18.62 0.35 9.43
N ALA A 399 19.62 0.37 10.33
CA ALA A 399 20.99 0.77 9.97
C ALA A 399 21.61 -0.15 8.91
N SER A 400 21.39 -1.46 9.03
CA SER A 400 21.82 -2.44 8.01
C SER A 400 21.12 -2.22 6.67
N LEU A 401 19.84 -1.84 6.69
CA LEU A 401 19.07 -1.54 5.47
C LEU A 401 19.55 -0.26 4.80
N ALA A 402 19.79 0.79 5.57
CA ALA A 402 20.39 2.02 5.08
C ALA A 402 21.75 1.76 4.43
N ALA A 403 22.62 0.94 5.06
CA ALA A 403 23.92 0.59 4.51
C ALA A 403 23.82 -0.12 3.14
N LEU A 404 22.91 -1.11 3.02
CA LEU A 404 22.67 -1.79 1.74
C LEU A 404 22.16 -0.85 0.65
N LEU A 405 21.24 0.06 0.98
CA LEU A 405 20.71 1.04 0.04
C LEU A 405 21.81 2.02 -0.43
N VAL A 406 22.73 2.41 0.45
CA VAL A 406 23.88 3.27 0.10
C VAL A 406 24.86 2.53 -0.81
N GLU A 407 25.19 1.27 -0.54
CA GLU A 407 26.04 0.47 -1.42
C GLU A 407 25.43 0.29 -2.81
N ARG A 408 24.10 0.12 -2.87
CA ARG A 408 23.35 0.06 -4.12
C ARG A 408 23.41 1.37 -4.89
N ARG A 409 23.20 2.51 -4.22
CA ARG A 409 23.29 3.84 -4.84
C ARG A 409 24.68 4.13 -5.41
N ARG A 410 25.73 3.58 -4.78
CA ARG A 410 27.11 3.69 -5.27
C ARG A 410 27.42 2.78 -6.46
N GLY A 411 26.42 2.09 -7.04
CA GLY A 411 26.58 1.26 -8.23
C GLY A 411 27.36 -0.03 -8.00
N LYS A 412 27.64 -0.41 -6.74
CA LYS A 412 28.40 -1.63 -6.42
C LYS A 412 27.57 -2.91 -6.52
N MET A 413 26.25 -2.81 -6.70
CA MET A 413 25.37 -3.97 -6.86
C MET A 413 24.60 -3.90 -8.18
N PHE A 414 24.77 -4.94 -9.01
CA PHE A 414 23.99 -5.16 -10.22
C PHE A 414 22.71 -5.93 -9.88
N GLY A 415 21.54 -5.37 -10.21
CA GLY A 415 20.24 -6.04 -10.07
C GLY A 415 19.14 -5.17 -9.44
N GLY A 416 17.92 -5.30 -9.97
CA GLY A 416 16.71 -4.59 -9.52
C GLY A 416 16.14 -5.09 -8.18
N GLU A 417 16.54 -6.28 -7.73
CA GLU A 417 15.89 -6.99 -6.64
C GLU A 417 16.83 -7.21 -5.45
N ILE A 418 16.29 -7.04 -4.24
CA ILE A 418 16.98 -7.45 -3.01
C ILE A 418 16.85 -8.97 -2.93
N TYR A 419 17.93 -9.69 -3.18
CA TYR A 419 17.92 -11.14 -3.15
C TYR A 419 17.67 -11.67 -1.72
N LEU A 420 16.94 -12.78 -1.63
CA LEU A 420 16.58 -13.46 -0.37
C LEU A 420 17.74 -13.65 0.64
N PRO A 421 18.99 -13.95 0.22
CA PRO A 421 20.13 -14.06 1.15
C PRO A 421 20.47 -12.75 1.89
N GLN A 422 20.17 -11.60 1.30
CA GLN A 422 20.42 -10.28 1.90
C GLN A 422 19.39 -9.98 3.00
N TRP A 423 18.13 -10.35 2.78
CA TRP A 423 17.09 -10.35 3.82
C TRP A 423 17.45 -11.28 4.99
N TRP A 424 18.14 -12.38 4.72
CA TRP A 424 18.54 -13.33 5.76
C TRP A 424 19.60 -12.80 6.72
N ARG A 425 20.53 -11.99 6.22
CA ARG A 425 21.50 -11.28 7.08
C ARG A 425 20.81 -10.29 8.02
N MET A 426 19.70 -9.68 7.60
CA MET A 426 18.95 -8.69 8.39
C MET A 426 18.10 -9.29 9.52
N LEU A 427 17.35 -10.38 9.27
CA LEU A 427 16.41 -10.89 10.28
C LEU A 427 17.06 -11.88 11.28
N GLY A 428 18.39 -12.06 11.19
CA GLY A 428 19.19 -12.99 11.99
C GLY A 428 19.35 -14.34 11.30
N GLU A 429 20.49 -14.51 10.63
CA GLU A 429 20.81 -15.66 9.75
C GLU A 429 20.46 -17.01 10.40
N SER A 430 20.79 -17.21 11.67
CA SER A 430 20.59 -18.51 12.33
C SER A 430 19.13 -18.86 12.60
N LYS A 431 18.25 -17.88 12.86
CA LYS A 431 16.82 -18.15 13.12
C LYS A 431 16.06 -18.35 11.82
N ILE A 432 16.36 -17.57 10.79
CA ILE A 432 15.70 -17.68 9.49
C ILE A 432 16.16 -18.94 8.78
N ARG A 433 17.46 -19.27 8.79
CA ARG A 433 17.96 -20.50 8.17
C ARG A 433 17.37 -21.73 8.85
N ARG A 434 17.21 -21.73 10.18
CA ARG A 434 16.49 -22.79 10.90
C ARG A 434 15.02 -22.89 10.49
N ARG A 435 14.33 -21.76 10.39
CA ARG A 435 12.92 -21.72 9.95
C ARG A 435 12.74 -22.15 8.51
N HIS A 436 13.62 -21.70 7.61
CA HIS A 436 13.59 -22.07 6.20
C HIS A 436 13.95 -23.55 6.03
N ALA A 437 14.97 -24.05 6.71
CA ALA A 437 15.29 -25.48 6.72
C ALA A 437 14.11 -26.32 7.21
N TRP A 438 13.44 -25.88 8.28
CA TRP A 438 12.24 -26.54 8.79
C TRP A 438 11.06 -26.45 7.83
N LEU A 439 10.84 -25.30 7.18
CA LEU A 439 9.74 -25.10 6.24
C LEU A 439 9.95 -25.90 4.94
N THR A 440 11.19 -25.96 4.46
CA THR A 440 11.59 -26.80 3.33
C THR A 440 11.45 -28.28 3.69
N PHE A 441 11.92 -28.69 4.87
CA PHE A 441 11.72 -30.05 5.39
C PHE A 441 10.23 -30.40 5.45
N ALA A 442 9.41 -29.53 6.06
CA ALA A 442 7.97 -29.71 6.16
C ALA A 442 7.30 -29.77 4.78
N ALA A 443 7.64 -28.88 3.84
CA ALA A 443 7.06 -28.88 2.49
C ALA A 443 7.42 -30.14 1.70
N VAL A 444 8.64 -30.66 1.87
CA VAL A 444 9.10 -31.89 1.21
C VAL A 444 8.43 -33.12 1.84
N HIS A 445 8.14 -33.11 3.14
CA HIS A 445 7.64 -34.27 3.88
C HIS A 445 6.12 -34.23 4.12
N TYR A 446 5.45 -33.09 3.91
CA TYR A 446 4.00 -32.94 4.04
C TYR A 446 3.22 -33.89 3.13
N PRO A 447 3.61 -34.11 1.85
CA PRO A 447 2.96 -35.12 1.01
C PRO A 447 3.03 -36.54 1.60
N TRP A 448 4.12 -36.88 2.30
CA TRP A 448 4.27 -38.19 2.96
C TRP A 448 3.28 -38.36 4.11
N VAL A 449 3.14 -37.35 4.97
CA VAL A 449 2.19 -37.38 6.11
C VAL A 449 0.75 -37.51 5.62
N VAL A 450 0.38 -36.75 4.59
CA VAL A 450 -0.96 -36.82 3.99
C VAL A 450 -1.21 -38.17 3.33
N SER A 451 -0.27 -38.68 2.53
CA SER A 451 -0.42 -40.01 1.90
C SER A 451 -0.45 -41.15 2.91
N TYR A 452 0.31 -41.08 3.99
CA TYR A 452 0.32 -42.10 5.04
C TYR A 452 -0.97 -42.09 5.87
N LEU A 453 -1.57 -40.91 6.09
CA LEU A 453 -2.83 -40.74 6.81
C LEU A 453 -4.06 -41.09 5.95
N ASP A 454 -4.04 -40.80 4.64
CA ASP A 454 -5.18 -41.07 3.74
C ASP A 454 -5.22 -42.50 3.18
N LEU A 455 -4.08 -43.21 3.07
CA LEU A 455 -4.03 -44.52 2.38
C LEU A 455 -3.77 -45.73 3.28
N GLY A 456 -3.51 -45.54 4.58
CA GLY A 456 -3.15 -46.63 5.48
C GLY A 456 -1.85 -47.37 5.07
N PRO A 457 -1.40 -48.38 5.84
CA PRO A 457 -0.17 -49.10 5.53
C PRO A 457 -0.28 -49.79 4.17
N ILE A 458 0.56 -49.35 3.23
CA ILE A 458 0.63 -49.77 1.83
C ILE A 458 0.73 -51.30 1.77
N LYS A 459 -0.30 -51.97 1.25
CA LYS A 459 -0.25 -53.40 0.93
C LYS A 459 0.67 -53.62 -0.27
N GLU A 460 1.61 -54.54 -0.11
CA GLU A 460 2.60 -54.94 -1.11
C GLU A 460 1.91 -55.30 -2.43
N GLY A 461 2.24 -54.60 -3.53
CA GLY A 461 1.84 -55.08 -4.87
C GLY A 461 1.80 -54.08 -6.02
N GLY A 462 1.74 -52.76 -5.79
CA GLY A 462 1.72 -51.82 -6.91
C GLY A 462 2.01 -50.40 -6.48
N LEU A 463 2.91 -49.72 -7.21
CA LEU A 463 3.43 -48.36 -6.98
C LEU A 463 4.65 -48.20 -6.04
N SER A 464 5.28 -49.27 -5.54
CA SER A 464 6.42 -49.13 -4.61
C SER A 464 7.69 -48.51 -5.21
N GLY A 465 7.97 -48.69 -6.51
CA GLY A 465 9.22 -48.24 -7.14
C GLY A 465 9.35 -46.72 -7.30
N ILE A 466 8.29 -46.05 -7.77
CA ILE A 466 8.33 -44.59 -8.00
C ILE A 466 8.40 -43.82 -6.68
N TRP A 467 7.66 -44.27 -5.66
CA TRP A 467 7.71 -43.64 -4.34
C TRP A 467 9.03 -43.89 -3.60
N LEU A 468 9.67 -45.05 -3.79
CA LEU A 468 11.01 -45.30 -3.25
C LEU A 468 12.07 -44.43 -3.93
N VAL A 469 12.00 -44.24 -5.25
CA VAL A 469 12.91 -43.35 -6.00
C VAL A 469 12.72 -41.89 -5.59
N ILE A 470 11.47 -41.44 -5.42
CA ILE A 470 11.17 -40.09 -4.93
C ILE A 470 11.64 -39.92 -3.48
N ALA A 471 11.49 -40.95 -2.62
CA ALA A 471 11.94 -40.92 -1.23
C ALA A 471 13.47 -40.87 -1.12
N VAL A 472 14.19 -41.68 -1.92
CA VAL A 472 15.66 -41.65 -1.97
C VAL A 472 16.13 -40.30 -2.50
N MET A 473 15.51 -39.77 -3.55
CA MET A 473 15.85 -38.46 -4.13
C MET A 473 15.58 -37.30 -3.16
N ALA A 474 14.46 -37.30 -2.44
CA ALA A 474 14.14 -36.27 -1.45
C ALA A 474 15.09 -36.30 -0.24
N ASN A 475 15.47 -37.50 0.21
CA ASN A 475 16.45 -37.65 1.28
C ASN A 475 17.85 -37.24 0.82
N GLN A 476 18.26 -37.60 -0.41
CA GLN A 476 19.51 -37.13 -1.01
C GLN A 476 19.53 -35.61 -1.19
N PHE A 477 18.43 -34.99 -1.59
CA PHE A 477 18.32 -33.53 -1.71
C PHE A 477 18.44 -32.86 -0.34
N THR A 478 17.84 -33.45 0.70
CA THR A 478 17.91 -32.93 2.08
C THR A 478 19.32 -33.07 2.65
N ILE A 479 19.98 -34.21 2.45
CA ILE A 479 21.36 -34.46 2.87
C ILE A 479 22.34 -33.56 2.09
N TYR A 480 22.14 -33.40 0.78
CA TYR A 480 22.94 -32.50 -0.05
C TYR A 480 22.76 -31.03 0.35
N TYR A 481 21.52 -30.61 0.62
CA TYR A 481 21.24 -29.25 1.06
C TYR A 481 21.86 -28.97 2.45
N LEU A 482 21.81 -29.93 3.37
CA LEU A 482 22.43 -29.85 4.69
C LEU A 482 23.97 -29.93 4.63
N SER A 483 24.55 -30.73 3.72
CA SER A 483 26.01 -30.87 3.58
C SER A 483 26.65 -29.67 2.87
N VAL A 484 25.98 -29.09 1.87
CA VAL A 484 26.38 -27.81 1.24
C VAL A 484 26.22 -26.64 2.22
N LEU A 485 25.24 -26.73 3.12
CA LEU A 485 25.14 -25.81 4.25
C LEU A 485 26.18 -26.07 5.34
N GLY A 486 26.68 -27.29 5.54
CA GLY A 486 27.70 -27.62 6.55
C GLY A 486 29.14 -27.32 6.10
N SER A 487 29.46 -27.50 4.82
CA SER A 487 30.82 -27.29 4.26
C SER A 487 31.21 -25.84 4.06
N ARG A 488 30.26 -24.90 4.23
CA ARG A 488 30.53 -23.45 4.28
C ARG A 488 30.69 -22.90 5.71
N PHE A 489 30.86 -23.77 6.71
CA PHE A 489 31.02 -23.42 8.13
C PHE A 489 32.27 -24.02 8.79
N SER A 490 33.27 -24.42 8.01
CA SER A 490 34.65 -24.57 8.49
C SER A 490 35.44 -23.31 8.22
#